data_AF-A0A8T4YNS4-F1
#
_entry.id   AF-A0A8T4YNS4-F1
#
_cell.length_a   1.000
_cell.length_b   1.000
_cell.length_c   1.000
_cell.angle_alpha   90.00
_cell.angle_beta   90.00
_cell.angle_gamma   90.00
#
_symmetry.space_group_name_H-M   'P 1'
#
loop_
_entity.id
_entity.type
_entity.pdbx_description
1 polymer ?
#
loop_
_entity_poly.entity_id
_entity_poly.type
_entity_poly.pdbx_seq_one_letter_code
_entity_poly.pdbx_strand_id
1 'polypeptide(L)'
;MASLRLRDRDAIITREGLIFRVFGYTHPPEGFVCDAEYAPSSLFKSANPKAYRTDGEKIFYKFYEDEGWRFIEANYPQYMLLYKPIGRKVAGVSHSDVAGIRKPEDALRRLIEKEPKDELIKALQ
;
A
#
# COMPACT_ATOMS: atom_id res chain seq x y z
N MET A 1 -14.27 -2.78 19.77
CA MET A 1 -13.03 -2.47 19.04
C MET A 1 -13.38 -1.40 18.02
N ALA A 2 -12.66 -0.27 17.98
CA ALA A 2 -12.90 0.72 16.94
C ALA A 2 -12.69 0.04 15.58
N SER A 3 -13.72 0.02 14.73
CA SER A 3 -13.63 -0.58 13.40
C SER A 3 -12.51 0.13 12.63
N LEU A 4 -11.49 -0.62 12.24
CA LEU A 4 -10.40 -0.08 11.44
C LEU A 4 -10.96 0.44 10.11
N ARG A 5 -11.06 1.76 9.98
CA ARG A 5 -11.63 2.40 8.80
C ARG A 5 -10.50 3.01 7.98
N LEU A 6 -10.26 2.40 6.82
CA LEU A 6 -9.34 2.91 5.81
C LEU A 6 -10.13 3.57 4.69
N ARG A 7 -9.47 4.50 4.01
CA ARG A 7 -10.01 5.27 2.90
C ARG A 7 -9.22 4.97 1.63
N ASP A 8 -9.76 5.41 0.51
CA ASP A 8 -9.05 5.38 -0.76
C ASP A 8 -7.65 5.99 -0.60
N ARG A 9 -6.64 5.27 -1.11
CA ARG A 9 -5.21 5.64 -1.05
C ARG A 9 -4.54 5.60 0.31
N ASP A 10 -5.21 5.13 1.37
CA ASP A 10 -4.49 4.61 2.51
C ASP A 10 -3.67 3.39 2.08
N ALA A 11 -2.52 3.17 2.71
CA ALA A 11 -1.67 2.03 2.42
C ALA A 11 -1.64 1.05 3.59
N ILE A 12 -1.78 -0.23 3.27
CA ILE A 12 -1.64 -1.37 4.18
C ILE A 12 -0.27 -2.00 3.92
N ILE A 13 0.41 -2.37 5.00
CA ILE A 13 1.66 -3.12 4.97
C ILE A 13 1.39 -4.49 5.58
N THR A 14 1.75 -5.55 4.86
CA THR A 14 1.67 -6.95 5.32
C THR A 14 2.95 -7.35 6.06
N ARG A 15 2.98 -8.53 6.69
CA ARG A 15 4.13 -8.99 7.50
C ARG A 15 5.39 -9.22 6.66
N GLU A 16 5.19 -9.62 5.41
CA GLU A 16 6.18 -9.86 4.39
C GLU A 16 6.73 -8.55 3.81
N GLY A 17 6.05 -7.43 4.08
CA GLY A 17 6.44 -6.10 3.61
C GLY A 17 5.81 -5.69 2.28
N LEU A 18 4.83 -6.44 1.76
CA LEU A 18 4.03 -6.00 0.61
C LEU A 18 3.19 -4.79 1.01
N ILE A 19 3.13 -3.80 0.12
CA ILE A 19 2.37 -2.58 0.31
C ILE A 19 1.17 -2.60 -0.62
N PHE A 20 -0.01 -2.54 -0.02
CA PHE A 20 -1.29 -2.53 -0.70
C PHE A 20 -1.92 -1.15 -0.60
N ARG A 21 -2.38 -0.62 -1.73
CA ARG A 21 -3.16 0.62 -1.77
C ARG A 21 -4.64 0.28 -1.65
N VAL A 22 -5.32 0.85 -0.66
CA VAL A 22 -6.75 0.65 -0.46
C VAL A 22 -7.55 1.31 -1.58
N PHE A 23 -8.57 0.61 -2.08
CA PHE A 23 -9.47 1.09 -3.14
C PHE A 23 -10.85 1.47 -2.60
N GLY A 24 -11.22 2.74 -2.80
CA GLY A 24 -12.53 3.26 -2.44
C GLY A 24 -12.76 3.34 -0.93
N TYR A 25 -14.04 3.42 -0.55
CA TYR A 25 -14.47 3.59 0.84
C TYR A 25 -15.36 2.45 1.35
N THR A 26 -15.70 1.52 0.47
CA THR A 26 -16.62 0.42 0.75
C THR A 26 -15.86 -0.88 0.62
N HIS A 27 -15.81 -1.60 1.73
CA HIS A 27 -15.07 -2.84 1.84
C HIS A 27 -15.95 -3.94 2.40
N PRO A 28 -15.68 -5.20 2.05
CA PRO A 28 -16.41 -6.30 2.64
C PRO A 28 -16.01 -6.49 4.12
N PRO A 29 -16.83 -7.14 4.95
CA PRO A 29 -16.57 -7.26 6.40
C PRO A 29 -15.27 -7.97 6.76
N GLU A 30 -14.74 -8.81 5.87
CA GLU A 30 -13.54 -9.61 6.07
C GLU A 30 -12.22 -8.84 5.92
N GLY A 31 -12.22 -7.67 5.27
CA GLY A 31 -10.99 -6.94 5.00
C GLY A 31 -11.14 -5.82 3.99
N PHE A 32 -10.02 -5.36 3.45
CA PHE A 32 -9.96 -4.21 2.54
C PHE A 32 -9.73 -4.67 1.11
N VAL A 33 -10.49 -4.10 0.17
CA VAL A 33 -10.22 -4.26 -1.27
C VAL A 33 -9.07 -3.33 -1.62
N CYS A 34 -8.04 -3.87 -2.28
CA CYS A 34 -6.79 -3.16 -2.49
C CYS A 34 -6.17 -3.46 -3.86
N ASP A 35 -5.21 -2.64 -4.25
CA ASP A 35 -4.20 -2.92 -5.26
C ASP A 35 -2.91 -3.36 -4.59
N ALA A 36 -2.19 -4.32 -5.17
CA ALA A 36 -0.79 -4.54 -4.76
C ALA A 36 0.06 -3.45 -5.40
N GLU A 37 0.59 -2.52 -4.61
CA GLU A 37 1.27 -1.34 -5.15
C GLU A 37 2.79 -1.51 -5.18
N TYR A 38 3.38 -2.03 -4.09
CA TYR A 38 4.82 -2.26 -4.01
C TYR A 38 5.14 -3.58 -3.32
N ALA A 39 6.28 -4.15 -3.71
CA ALA A 39 6.90 -5.27 -3.02
C ALA A 39 8.39 -5.00 -2.79
N PRO A 40 8.97 -5.49 -1.69
CA PRO A 40 10.41 -5.40 -1.47
C PRO A 40 11.15 -6.25 -2.51
N SER A 41 12.36 -5.80 -2.88
CA SER A 41 13.22 -6.46 -3.88
C SER A 41 13.60 -7.91 -3.55
N SER A 42 13.45 -8.33 -2.30
CA SER A 42 13.62 -9.71 -1.84
C SER A 42 12.47 -10.64 -2.25
N LEU A 43 11.29 -10.10 -2.54
CA LEU A 43 10.09 -10.86 -2.90
C LEU A 43 9.75 -10.73 -4.38
N PHE A 44 9.97 -9.56 -4.97
CA PHE A 44 9.60 -9.28 -6.35
C PHE A 44 10.58 -8.32 -7.02
N LYS A 45 10.85 -8.57 -8.30
CA LYS A 45 11.58 -7.66 -9.18
C LYS A 45 10.81 -7.54 -10.50
N SER A 46 10.44 -6.32 -10.86
CA SER A 46 9.80 -6.05 -12.15
C SER A 46 10.85 -5.89 -13.24
N ALA A 47 10.53 -6.36 -14.44
CA ALA A 47 11.31 -6.07 -15.65
C ALA A 47 11.08 -4.65 -16.18
N ASN A 48 10.04 -3.96 -15.70
CA ASN A 48 9.77 -2.59 -16.09
C ASN A 48 10.83 -1.65 -15.47
N PRO A 49 11.60 -0.91 -16.27
CA PRO A 49 12.64 -0.02 -15.75
C PRO A 49 12.07 1.12 -14.87
N LYS A 50 10.78 1.45 -15.03
CA LYS A 50 10.08 2.47 -14.22
C LYS A 50 9.62 1.94 -12.86
N ALA A 51 9.78 0.65 -12.56
CA ALA A 51 9.32 0.03 -11.32
C ALA A 51 10.22 0.27 -10.11
N TYR A 52 11.51 0.49 -10.34
CA TYR A 52 12.49 0.63 -9.26
C TYR A 52 12.17 1.81 -8.32
N ARG A 53 12.14 1.57 -7.02
CA ARG A 53 11.96 2.57 -5.97
C ARG A 53 12.95 2.31 -4.83
N THR A 54 13.51 3.38 -4.28
CA THR A 54 14.37 3.30 -3.09
C THR A 54 14.25 4.57 -2.27
N ASP A 55 14.39 4.42 -0.96
CA ASP A 55 14.57 5.51 0.01
C ASP A 55 16.05 5.67 0.43
N GLY A 56 16.96 4.96 -0.23
CA GLY A 56 18.40 4.92 0.08
C GLY A 56 18.80 3.73 0.97
N GLU A 57 17.87 3.14 1.71
CA GLU A 57 18.14 1.98 2.59
C GLU A 57 17.53 0.69 2.04
N LYS A 58 16.31 0.79 1.50
CA LYS A 58 15.54 -0.34 1.02
C LYS A 58 15.20 -0.16 -0.44
N ILE A 59 15.11 -1.29 -1.15
CA ILE A 59 14.71 -1.32 -2.55
C ILE A 59 13.35 -2.01 -2.64
N PHE A 60 12.42 -1.32 -3.31
CA PHE A 60 11.10 -1.78 -3.64
C PHE A 60 10.90 -1.73 -5.16
N TYR A 61 10.00 -2.57 -5.64
CA TYR A 61 9.49 -2.50 -7.01
C TYR A 61 8.01 -2.17 -6.96
N LYS A 62 7.62 -1.13 -7.68
CA LYS A 62 6.21 -0.84 -7.95
C LYS A 62 5.70 -1.87 -8.95
N PHE A 63 4.54 -2.45 -8.67
CA PHE A 63 3.85 -3.26 -9.65
C PHE A 63 3.30 -2.39 -10.78
N TYR A 64 3.52 -2.82 -12.02
CA TYR A 64 2.95 -2.21 -13.22
C TYR A 64 1.96 -3.17 -13.87
N GLU A 65 0.96 -2.58 -14.55
CA GLU A 65 -0.05 -3.33 -15.30
C GLU A 65 -0.71 -4.40 -14.41
N ASP A 66 -0.61 -5.67 -14.79
CA ASP A 66 -1.17 -6.81 -14.09
C ASP A 66 -0.13 -7.59 -13.26
N GLU A 67 1.11 -7.09 -13.13
CA GLU A 67 2.17 -7.74 -12.37
C GLU A 67 1.74 -8.00 -10.92
N GLY A 68 1.11 -7.00 -10.28
CA GLY A 68 0.66 -7.11 -8.89
C GLY A 68 -0.40 -8.19 -8.73
N TRP A 69 -1.39 -8.22 -9.62
CA TRP A 69 -2.44 -9.24 -9.57
C TRP A 69 -1.88 -10.65 -9.77
N ARG A 70 -1.06 -10.87 -10.81
CA ARG A 70 -0.43 -12.17 -11.11
C ARG A 70 0.48 -12.64 -9.98
N PHE A 71 1.28 -11.72 -9.43
CA PHE A 71 2.21 -12.02 -8.34
C PHE A 71 1.47 -12.44 -7.06
N ILE A 72 0.42 -11.71 -6.69
CA ILE A 72 -0.39 -12.02 -5.52
C ILE A 72 -1.14 -13.34 -5.71
N GLU A 73 -1.78 -13.54 -6.86
CA GLU A 73 -2.52 -14.79 -7.12
C GLU A 73 -1.60 -16.02 -7.02
N ALA A 74 -0.39 -15.94 -7.59
CA ALA A 74 0.53 -17.07 -7.63
C ALA A 74 1.25 -17.36 -6.30
N ASN A 75 1.62 -16.32 -5.54
CA ASN A 75 2.52 -16.47 -4.37
C ASN A 75 1.82 -16.21 -3.04
N TYR A 76 0.74 -15.42 -3.03
CA TYR A 76 0.05 -15.00 -1.82
C TYR A 76 -1.48 -15.07 -1.99
N PRO A 77 -2.05 -16.26 -2.30
CA PRO A 77 -3.48 -16.42 -2.55
C PRO A 77 -4.37 -16.04 -1.36
N GLN A 78 -3.81 -15.93 -0.14
CA GLN A 78 -4.50 -15.39 1.03
C GLN A 78 -4.91 -13.91 0.87
N TYR A 79 -4.24 -13.15 0.00
CA TYR A 79 -4.58 -11.77 -0.32
C TYR A 79 -5.56 -11.64 -1.51
N MET A 80 -6.29 -12.72 -1.81
CA MET A 80 -7.34 -12.75 -2.81
C MET A 80 -8.71 -12.92 -2.12
N LEU A 81 -9.38 -11.79 -1.84
CA LEU A 81 -10.67 -11.74 -1.15
C LEU A 81 -11.83 -11.94 -2.12
N LEU A 82 -12.86 -12.70 -1.71
CA LEU A 82 -14.08 -12.86 -2.49
C LEU A 82 -14.95 -11.59 -2.38
N TYR A 83 -14.98 -10.78 -3.44
CA TYR A 83 -15.84 -9.60 -3.48
C TYR A 83 -17.26 -9.99 -3.94
N LYS A 84 -18.15 -10.20 -2.97
CA LYS A 84 -19.53 -10.67 -3.19
C LYS A 84 -20.32 -9.92 -4.26
N PRO A 85 -20.27 -8.57 -4.37
CA PRO A 85 -21.05 -7.85 -5.37
C PRO A 85 -20.80 -8.27 -6.82
N ILE A 86 -19.59 -8.77 -7.14
CA ILE A 86 -19.23 -9.23 -8.49
C ILE A 86 -18.97 -10.74 -8.55
N GLY A 87 -19.06 -11.46 -7.42
CA GLY A 87 -18.84 -12.90 -7.34
C GLY A 87 -17.43 -13.36 -7.73
N ARG A 88 -16.42 -12.49 -7.64
CA ARG A 88 -15.02 -12.80 -8.04
C ARG A 88 -14.04 -12.50 -6.92
N LYS A 89 -12.89 -13.17 -6.96
CA LYS A 89 -11.76 -12.82 -6.10
C LYS A 89 -11.07 -11.57 -6.63
N VAL A 90 -10.74 -10.66 -5.73
CA VAL A 90 -9.99 -9.43 -5.99
C VAL A 90 -8.83 -9.34 -5.01
N ALA A 91 -7.79 -8.61 -5.39
CA ALA A 91 -6.71 -8.32 -4.46
C ALA A 91 -7.26 -7.56 -3.23
N GLY A 92 -6.83 -7.98 -2.05
CA GLY A 92 -7.32 -7.43 -0.80
C GLY A 92 -6.62 -8.03 0.41
N VAL A 93 -6.69 -7.33 1.53
CA VAL A 93 -6.00 -7.73 2.76
C VAL A 93 -7.02 -7.93 3.86
N SER A 94 -7.04 -9.12 4.46
CA SER A 94 -7.91 -9.42 5.60
C SER A 94 -7.50 -8.57 6.80
N HIS A 95 -8.43 -8.30 7.73
CA HIS A 95 -8.09 -7.53 8.93
C HIS A 95 -6.96 -8.16 9.77
N SER A 96 -6.83 -9.49 9.79
CA SER A 96 -5.79 -10.21 10.53
C SER A 96 -4.41 -10.13 9.90
N ASP A 97 -4.32 -9.81 8.60
CA ASP A 97 -3.07 -9.75 7.86
C ASP A 97 -2.47 -8.34 7.76
N VAL A 98 -3.19 -7.33 8.29
CA VAL A 98 -2.68 -5.96 8.39
C VAL A 98 -1.59 -5.91 9.46
N ALA A 99 -0.33 -5.75 9.03
CA ALA A 99 0.81 -5.57 9.93
C ALA A 99 1.10 -4.08 10.22
N GLY A 100 0.74 -3.19 9.30
CA GLY A 100 0.91 -1.76 9.48
C GLY A 100 0.05 -0.95 8.52
N ILE A 101 -0.15 0.33 8.87
CA ILE A 101 -0.91 1.28 8.05
C ILE A 101 -0.07 2.53 7.83
N ARG A 102 -0.24 3.14 6.66
CA ARG A 102 0.27 4.45 6.31
C ARG A 102 -0.87 5.28 5.76
N LYS A 103 -1.20 6.37 6.46
CA LYS A 103 -2.20 7.34 6.02
C LYS A 103 -1.52 8.61 5.50
N PRO A 104 -1.92 9.14 4.34
CA PRO A 104 -1.37 10.39 3.82
C PRO A 104 -1.48 11.56 4.80
N GLU A 105 -2.59 11.69 5.52
CA GLU A 105 -2.80 12.77 6.50
C GLU A 105 -1.78 12.74 7.65
N ASP A 106 -1.40 11.54 8.11
CA ASP A 106 -0.43 11.39 9.19
C ASP A 106 0.97 11.80 8.71
N ALA A 107 1.31 11.46 7.47
CA ALA A 107 2.55 11.87 6.84
C ALA A 107 2.58 13.39 6.64
N LEU A 108 1.51 13.98 6.11
CA LEU A 108 1.40 15.42 5.90
C LEU A 108 1.51 16.19 7.22
N ARG A 109 0.81 15.76 8.27
CA ARG A 109 0.91 16.38 9.60
C ARG A 109 2.34 16.38 10.12
N ARG A 110 3.02 15.23 10.05
CA ARG A 110 4.44 15.12 10.41
C ARG A 110 5.37 16.01 9.58
N LEU A 111 4.99 16.36 8.35
CA LEU A 111 5.78 17.29 7.52
C LEU A 111 5.55 18.74 7.93
N ILE A 112 4.30 19.11 8.24
CA ILE A 112 3.95 20.46 8.70
C ILE A 112 4.57 20.76 10.07
N GLU A 113 4.59 19.78 10.98
CA GLU A 113 5.17 19.92 12.33
C GLU A 113 6.70 20.02 12.32
N LYS A 114 7.36 19.67 11.20
CA LYS A 114 8.82 19.82 11.08
C LYS A 114 9.15 21.26 10.74
N GLU A 115 10.17 21.80 11.42
CA GLU A 115 10.72 23.08 11.03
C GLU A 115 11.23 23.03 9.58
N PRO A 116 10.89 24.03 8.75
CA PRO A 116 11.38 24.11 7.39
C PRO A 116 12.90 24.27 7.42
N LYS A 117 13.60 23.28 6.88
CA LYS A 117 15.06 23.31 6.73
C LYS A 117 15.51 24.03 5.45
N ASP A 118 14.55 24.48 4.66
CA ASP A 118 14.79 25.13 3.38
C ASP A 118 15.13 26.62 3.60
N GLU A 119 16.29 27.04 3.09
CA GLU A 119 16.79 28.41 3.20
C GLU A 119 15.87 29.44 2.50
N LEU A 120 15.13 29.06 1.45
CA LEU A 120 14.12 29.93 0.84
C LEU A 120 12.91 30.15 1.76
N ILE A 121 12.49 29.12 2.52
CA ILE A 121 11.38 29.29 3.47
C ILE A 121 11.81 30.16 4.65
N LYS A 122 13.06 30.02 5.12
CA LYS A 122 13.62 30.92 6.14
C LYS A 122 13.68 32.37 5.67
N ALA A 123 13.98 32.60 4.39
CA ALA A 123 14.06 33.95 3.81
C ALA A 123 12.71 34.66 3.65
N LEU A 124 11.58 33.98 3.88
CA LEU A 124 10.23 34.53 3.82
C LEU A 124 9.66 34.93 5.21
N GLN A 125 10.40 34.68 6.30
CA GLN A 125 10.04 35.05 7.68
C GLN A 125 10.76 36.32 8.13
#